data_AF-A0A3S9EA22-F1
#
_entry.id   AF-A0A3S9EA22-F1
#
_cell.length_a   1.000
_cell.length_b   1.000
_cell.length_c   1.000
_cell.angle_alpha   90.00
_cell.angle_beta   90.00
_cell.angle_gamma   90.00
#
_symmetry.space_group_name_H-M   'P 1'
#
loop_
_entity.id
_entity.type
_entity.pdbx_description
1 polymer ?
#
loop_
_entity_poly.entity_id
_entity_poly.type
_entity_poly.pdbx_seq_one_letter_code
_entity_poly.pdbx_strand_id
1 'polypeptide(L)'
;MSAAETLLPIEVPPSSAGAPLPHVFADEGRLVVAYIANAPDPSFDGTNPRSVSSVTGNQSVAVLTADPYLAFQFGPPNDEAISGHRLYPLGLRAYEAFEVRNSSWIASLEKANRVHSSHTPELFLDYRHFIVAFHDSTLEFIAESFSTSLHNGAVLTVLMETVGHSRPAQHVRPGHFLDRLWRRN
;
A
#
# COMPACT_ATOMS: atom_id res chain seq x y z
N MET A 1 -6.45 -26.11 -10.86
CA MET A 1 -5.10 -25.48 -10.91
C MET A 1 -5.29 -24.03 -10.52
N SER A 2 -4.53 -23.50 -9.54
CA SER A 2 -4.55 -22.06 -9.28
C SER A 2 -4.06 -21.35 -10.53
N ALA A 3 -4.74 -20.28 -10.96
CA ALA A 3 -4.22 -19.43 -12.01
C ALA A 3 -2.87 -18.83 -11.57
N ALA A 4 -1.96 -18.61 -12.53
CA ALA A 4 -0.67 -17.97 -12.25
C ALA A 4 -0.88 -16.50 -11.86
N GLU A 5 0.01 -15.97 -11.01
CA GLU A 5 0.04 -14.54 -10.68
C GLU A 5 0.28 -13.71 -11.95
N THR A 6 -0.39 -12.57 -12.06
CA THR A 6 -0.13 -11.58 -13.10
C THR A 6 -0.13 -10.17 -12.50
N LEU A 7 0.58 -9.24 -13.15
CA LEU A 7 0.64 -7.85 -12.73
C LEU A 7 -0.26 -7.00 -13.63
N LEU A 8 -1.15 -6.25 -13.01
CA LEU A 8 -1.95 -5.22 -13.66
C LEU A 8 -1.42 -3.85 -13.21
N PRO A 9 -0.86 -3.02 -14.12
CA PRO A 9 -0.44 -1.68 -13.76
C PRO A 9 -1.59 -0.87 -13.16
N ILE A 10 -1.30 -0.08 -12.14
CA ILE A 10 -2.25 0.85 -11.52
C ILE A 10 -1.66 2.24 -11.43
N GLU A 11 -2.53 3.25 -11.44
CA GLU A 11 -2.11 4.64 -11.30
C GLU A 11 -2.08 5.03 -9.82
N VAL A 12 -0.91 5.46 -9.37
CA VAL A 12 -0.69 6.19 -8.12
C VAL A 12 0.13 7.43 -8.45
N PRO A 13 0.10 8.50 -7.61
CA PRO A 13 0.99 9.62 -7.83
C PRO A 13 2.44 9.14 -7.94
N PRO A 14 3.18 9.48 -9.01
CA PRO A 14 4.52 8.96 -9.23
C PRO A 14 5.43 9.39 -8.08
N SER A 15 6.27 8.51 -7.57
CA SER A 15 7.21 8.85 -6.50
C SER A 15 8.40 9.66 -7.02
N SER A 16 8.97 10.53 -6.19
CA SER A 16 10.23 11.21 -6.52
C SER A 16 11.32 10.19 -6.81
N ALA A 17 12.01 10.35 -7.94
CA ALA A 17 13.09 9.46 -8.36
C ALA A 17 14.35 9.63 -7.49
N GLY A 18 14.56 10.79 -6.87
CA GLY A 18 15.77 11.04 -6.07
C GLY A 18 15.61 10.66 -4.60
N ALA A 19 14.47 10.99 -3.99
CA ALA A 19 14.25 10.80 -2.56
C ALA A 19 12.74 10.71 -2.27
N PRO A 20 12.11 9.55 -2.52
CA PRO A 20 10.69 9.37 -2.29
C PRO A 20 10.35 9.35 -0.80
N LEU A 21 11.29 8.94 0.07
CA LEU A 21 11.15 8.89 1.53
C LEU A 21 9.78 8.36 1.99
N PRO A 22 9.38 7.14 1.59
CA PRO A 22 8.12 6.56 2.04
C PRO A 22 8.10 6.38 3.56
N HIS A 23 7.03 6.87 4.19
CA HIS A 23 6.73 6.70 5.61
C HIS A 23 5.42 5.94 5.76
N VAL A 24 5.41 4.94 6.63
CA VAL A 24 4.26 4.05 6.85
C VAL A 24 3.75 4.21 8.28
N PHE A 25 2.45 4.34 8.42
CA PHE A 25 1.71 4.13 9.66
C PHE A 25 0.75 2.96 9.45
N ALA A 26 0.72 2.03 10.40
CA ALA A 26 -0.20 0.90 10.38
C ALA A 26 -0.72 0.63 11.80
N ASP A 27 -2.04 0.54 11.94
CA ASP A 27 -2.73 0.05 13.14
C ASP A 27 -3.56 -1.21 12.79
N GLU A 28 -4.45 -1.70 13.66
CA GLU A 28 -5.23 -2.91 13.35
C GLU A 28 -6.21 -2.76 12.17
N GLY A 29 -6.56 -1.54 11.77
CA GLY A 29 -7.52 -1.27 10.71
C GLY A 29 -6.95 -0.52 9.51
N ARG A 30 -6.07 0.46 9.75
CA ARG A 30 -5.66 1.44 8.75
C ARG A 30 -4.19 1.31 8.39
N LEU A 31 -3.93 1.33 7.09
CA LEU A 31 -2.61 1.52 6.52
C LEU A 31 -2.58 2.90 5.85
N VAL A 32 -1.70 3.77 6.32
CA VAL A 32 -1.45 5.09 5.73
C VAL A 32 0.00 5.15 5.30
N VAL A 33 0.24 5.47 4.04
CA VAL A 33 1.59 5.62 3.48
C VAL A 33 1.73 6.98 2.85
N ALA A 34 2.70 7.75 3.32
CA ALA A 34 3.03 9.05 2.75
C ALA A 34 4.41 8.99 2.06
N TYR A 35 4.54 9.56 0.88
CA TYR A 35 5.81 9.67 0.17
C TYR A 35 5.88 10.96 -0.65
N ILE A 36 7.08 11.43 -0.91
CA ILE A 36 7.32 12.59 -1.77
C ILE A 36 7.00 12.17 -3.21
N ALA A 37 5.99 12.83 -3.79
CA ALA A 37 5.60 12.64 -5.17
C ALA A 37 6.57 13.39 -6.10
N ASN A 38 6.74 12.86 -7.30
CA ASN A 38 7.43 13.56 -8.38
C ASN A 38 6.55 14.73 -8.83
N ALA A 39 6.92 15.93 -8.44
CA ALA A 39 6.34 17.17 -8.92
C ALA A 39 7.40 17.89 -9.78
N PRO A 40 7.06 18.27 -11.03
CA PRO A 40 7.95 19.11 -11.82
C PRO A 40 8.20 20.42 -11.07
N ASP A 41 9.46 20.73 -10.77
CA ASP A 41 9.87 22.05 -10.30
C ASP A 41 10.47 22.83 -11.48
N PRO A 42 9.73 23.81 -12.05
CA PRO A 42 10.22 24.59 -13.19
C PRO A 42 11.47 25.41 -12.87
N SER A 43 11.76 25.64 -11.59
CA SER A 43 12.94 26.37 -11.12
C SER A 43 14.18 25.49 -10.94
N PHE A 44 14.04 24.17 -11.09
CA PHE A 44 15.14 23.23 -10.92
C PHE A 44 15.92 23.07 -12.23
N ASP A 45 17.16 23.56 -12.24
CA ASP A 45 18.05 23.52 -13.41
C ASP A 45 18.81 22.19 -13.57
N GLY A 46 18.57 21.21 -12.69
CA GLY A 46 19.21 19.90 -12.72
C GLY A 46 20.66 19.86 -12.21
N THR A 47 21.23 20.99 -11.79
CA THR A 47 22.68 21.08 -11.49
C THR A 47 23.03 20.88 -10.03
N ASN A 48 22.08 21.11 -9.10
CA ASN A 48 22.33 21.04 -7.66
C ASN A 48 21.31 20.13 -6.97
N PRO A 49 21.68 18.88 -6.57
CA PRO A 49 20.76 18.00 -5.88
C PRO A 49 20.29 18.67 -4.57
N ARG A 50 18.97 18.80 -4.40
CA ARG A 50 18.38 19.33 -3.17
C ARG A 50 18.23 18.17 -2.18
N SER A 51 18.98 18.23 -1.09
CA SER A 51 18.81 17.28 0.00
C SER A 51 17.45 17.52 0.66
N VAL A 52 16.61 16.49 0.66
CA VAL A 52 15.31 16.49 1.33
C VAL A 52 15.34 15.47 2.47
N SER A 53 14.61 15.79 3.53
CA SER A 53 14.43 14.96 4.72
C SER A 53 12.94 14.82 5.02
N SER A 54 12.61 13.96 5.99
CA SER A 54 11.22 13.73 6.39
C SER A 54 10.48 14.98 6.91
N VAL A 55 11.24 15.99 7.35
CA VAL A 55 10.74 17.28 7.88
C VAL A 55 10.90 18.44 6.89
N THR A 56 11.46 18.19 5.70
CA THR A 56 11.59 19.22 4.67
C THR A 56 10.20 19.57 4.13
N GLY A 57 9.76 20.82 4.36
CA GLY A 57 8.47 21.31 3.92
C GLY A 57 8.39 21.60 2.42
N ASN A 58 7.22 22.11 1.99
CA ASN A 58 6.93 22.51 0.61
C ASN A 58 7.18 21.41 -0.43
N GLN A 59 7.04 20.15 -0.04
CA GLN A 59 7.06 19.01 -0.96
C GLN A 59 5.64 18.68 -1.39
N SER A 60 5.49 18.19 -2.62
CA SER A 60 4.27 17.48 -3.02
C SER A 60 4.32 16.09 -2.38
N VAL A 61 3.38 15.80 -1.48
CA VAL A 61 3.31 14.55 -0.73
C VAL A 61 2.09 13.77 -1.17
N ALA A 62 2.31 12.57 -1.69
CA ALA A 62 1.26 11.61 -1.95
C ALA A 62 0.95 10.82 -0.70
N VAL A 63 -0.34 10.60 -0.44
CA VAL A 63 -0.83 9.79 0.67
C VAL A 63 -1.72 8.70 0.12
N LEU A 64 -1.34 7.45 0.38
CA LEU A 64 -2.14 6.24 0.19
C LEU A 64 -2.84 5.89 1.50
N THR A 65 -4.12 5.56 1.45
CA THR A 65 -4.87 5.10 2.63
C THR A 65 -5.73 3.89 2.28
N ALA A 66 -5.51 2.79 2.99
CA ALA A 66 -6.33 1.58 2.96
C ALA A 66 -6.97 1.37 4.33
N ASP A 67 -8.29 1.21 4.35
CA ASP A 67 -9.10 1.04 5.56
C ASP A 67 -10.40 0.27 5.19
N PRO A 68 -10.53 -1.02 5.55
CA PRO A 68 -9.54 -1.84 6.25
C PRO A 68 -8.40 -2.33 5.33
N TYR A 69 -7.25 -2.66 5.92
CA TYR A 69 -6.23 -3.51 5.29
C TYR A 69 -6.08 -4.84 6.04
N LEU A 70 -5.56 -5.87 5.36
CA LEU A 70 -5.38 -7.23 5.92
C LEU A 70 -3.93 -7.50 6.32
N ALA A 71 -2.98 -7.16 5.46
CA ALA A 71 -1.56 -7.39 5.69
C ALA A 71 -0.73 -6.40 4.88
N PHE A 72 0.49 -6.10 5.33
CA PHE A 72 1.47 -5.35 4.55
C PHE A 72 2.89 -5.84 4.81
N GLN A 73 3.78 -5.58 3.86
CA GLN A 73 5.22 -5.73 3.94
C GLN A 73 5.86 -4.47 3.38
N PHE A 74 6.89 -3.96 4.07
CA PHE A 74 7.60 -2.76 3.67
C PHE A 74 9.08 -2.91 3.97
N GLY A 75 9.93 -2.65 2.98
CA GLY A 75 11.38 -2.82 3.09
C GLY A 75 12.00 -3.24 1.77
N PRO A 76 12.97 -4.16 1.73
CA PRO A 76 13.59 -4.63 0.49
C PRO A 76 12.58 -5.27 -0.49
N PRO A 77 12.88 -5.26 -1.80
CA PRO A 77 14.08 -4.73 -2.44
C PRO A 77 14.02 -3.22 -2.70
N ASN A 78 15.21 -2.64 -2.90
CA ASN A 78 15.38 -1.34 -3.54
C ASN A 78 15.38 -1.51 -5.07
N ASP A 79 15.52 -0.41 -5.82
CA ASP A 79 15.52 -0.41 -7.28
C ASP A 79 16.70 -1.19 -7.88
N GLU A 80 17.89 -1.12 -7.29
CA GLU A 80 19.08 -1.87 -7.71
C GLU A 80 18.90 -3.39 -7.54
N ALA A 81 18.15 -3.81 -6.52
CA ALA A 81 17.87 -5.21 -6.21
C ALA A 81 16.49 -5.69 -6.70
N ILE A 82 15.74 -4.87 -7.45
CA ILE A 82 14.35 -5.18 -7.86
C ILE A 82 14.26 -6.48 -8.65
N SER A 83 15.34 -6.84 -9.37
CA SER A 83 15.44 -8.10 -10.12
C SER A 83 15.39 -9.36 -9.25
N GLY A 84 15.69 -9.24 -7.95
CA GLY A 84 15.56 -10.30 -6.96
C GLY A 84 14.13 -10.50 -6.44
N HIS A 85 13.19 -9.60 -6.76
CA HIS A 85 11.80 -9.74 -6.34
C HIS A 85 11.10 -10.89 -7.06
N ARG A 86 10.27 -11.65 -6.34
CA ARG A 86 9.51 -12.79 -6.90
C ARG A 86 8.60 -12.41 -8.07
N LEU A 87 8.12 -11.17 -8.12
CA LEU A 87 7.24 -10.63 -9.18
C LEU A 87 8.00 -9.99 -10.34
N TYR A 88 9.33 -9.86 -10.27
CA TYR A 88 10.14 -9.26 -11.34
C TYR A 88 10.01 -9.97 -12.70
N PRO A 89 10.01 -11.33 -12.76
CA PRO A 89 9.78 -12.05 -14.01
C PRO A 89 8.39 -11.80 -14.61
N LEU A 90 7.44 -11.33 -13.81
CA LEU A 90 6.06 -11.03 -14.23
C LEU A 90 5.88 -9.58 -14.68
N GLY A 91 6.95 -8.78 -14.66
CA GLY A 91 6.95 -7.40 -15.16
C GLY A 91 7.14 -6.32 -14.10
N LEU A 92 7.33 -6.65 -12.81
CA LEU A 92 7.56 -5.63 -11.79
C LEU A 92 8.82 -4.81 -12.10
N ARG A 93 8.71 -3.49 -12.06
CA ARG A 93 9.84 -2.56 -12.18
C ARG A 93 9.84 -1.57 -11.02
N ALA A 94 10.99 -0.94 -10.80
CA ALA A 94 11.12 0.13 -9.81
C ALA A 94 10.31 1.36 -10.22
N TYR A 95 9.88 2.15 -9.24
CA TYR A 95 9.07 3.38 -9.43
C TYR A 95 7.68 3.15 -10.05
N GLU A 96 7.22 1.90 -10.10
CA GLU A 96 5.93 1.50 -10.65
C GLU A 96 5.04 0.86 -9.58
N ALA A 97 3.73 0.86 -9.84
CA ALA A 97 2.73 0.28 -8.97
C ALA A 97 1.85 -0.72 -9.74
N PHE A 98 1.48 -1.81 -9.07
CA PHE A 98 0.68 -2.87 -9.67
C PHE A 98 -0.35 -3.42 -8.68
N GLU A 99 -1.45 -3.93 -9.23
CA GLU A 99 -2.26 -4.95 -8.58
C GLU A 99 -1.77 -6.34 -9.02
N VAL A 100 -1.52 -7.21 -8.04
CA VAL A 100 -1.14 -8.61 -8.25
C VAL A 100 -2.41 -9.45 -8.30
N ARG A 101 -2.80 -9.88 -9.50
CA ARG A 101 -3.95 -10.76 -9.71
C ARG A 101 -3.58 -12.21 -9.39
N ASN A 102 -4.56 -12.99 -8.96
CA ASN A 102 -4.38 -14.38 -8.52
C ASN A 102 -3.31 -14.51 -7.41
N SER A 103 -3.28 -13.55 -6.48
CA SER A 103 -2.24 -13.41 -5.46
C SER A 103 -2.02 -14.70 -4.65
N SER A 104 -0.82 -15.25 -4.76
CA SER A 104 -0.37 -16.37 -3.94
C SER A 104 -0.28 -16.01 -2.46
N TRP A 105 -0.06 -14.72 -2.15
CA TRP A 105 -0.02 -14.23 -0.78
C TRP A 105 -1.41 -14.24 -0.12
N ILE A 106 -2.46 -13.80 -0.84
CA ILE A 106 -3.85 -13.92 -0.36
C ILE A 106 -4.21 -15.39 -0.14
N ALA A 107 -3.90 -16.27 -1.10
CA ALA A 107 -4.15 -17.70 -0.97
C ALA A 107 -3.39 -18.33 0.22
N SER A 108 -2.18 -17.86 0.51
CA SER A 108 -1.40 -18.28 1.68
C SER A 108 -2.07 -17.87 2.99
N LEU A 109 -2.53 -16.61 3.09
CA LEU A 109 -3.22 -16.11 4.28
C LEU A 109 -4.55 -16.83 4.52
N GLU A 110 -5.35 -17.02 3.46
CA GLU A 110 -6.59 -17.79 3.52
C GLU A 110 -6.34 -19.21 4.03
N LYS A 111 -5.35 -19.90 3.44
CA LYS A 111 -4.98 -21.26 3.85
C LYS A 111 -4.53 -21.33 5.31
N ALA A 112 -3.70 -20.37 5.76
CA ALA A 112 -3.25 -20.31 7.14
C ALA A 112 -4.43 -20.11 8.12
N ASN A 113 -5.44 -19.35 7.72
CA ASN A 113 -6.62 -19.07 8.53
C ASN A 113 -7.59 -20.28 8.68
N ARG A 114 -7.40 -21.37 7.94
CA ARG A 114 -8.27 -22.56 7.97
C ARG A 114 -8.25 -23.33 9.30
N VAL A 115 -7.29 -23.05 10.18
CA VAL A 115 -7.26 -23.63 11.53
C VAL A 115 -8.43 -23.18 12.39
N HIS A 116 -9.10 -22.08 12.02
CA HIS A 116 -10.27 -21.58 12.71
C HIS A 116 -11.53 -22.38 12.33
N SER A 117 -12.28 -22.86 13.32
CA SER A 117 -13.45 -23.73 13.11
C SER A 117 -14.57 -23.08 12.29
N SER A 118 -14.67 -21.75 12.32
CA SER A 118 -15.65 -20.97 11.54
C SER A 118 -15.06 -20.37 10.26
N HIS A 119 -13.94 -20.91 9.76
CA HIS A 119 -13.31 -20.41 8.55
C HIS A 119 -14.25 -20.54 7.33
N THR A 120 -14.39 -19.45 6.59
CA THR A 120 -15.09 -19.39 5.30
C THR A 120 -14.17 -18.68 4.30
N PRO A 121 -13.78 -19.33 3.17
CA PRO A 121 -12.93 -18.72 2.15
C PRO A 121 -13.45 -17.39 1.62
N GLU A 122 -14.78 -17.18 1.70
CA GLU A 122 -15.47 -15.97 1.29
C GLU A 122 -14.96 -14.70 1.99
N LEU A 123 -14.34 -14.82 3.17
CA LEU A 123 -13.73 -13.70 3.89
C LEU A 123 -12.52 -13.08 3.17
N PHE A 124 -11.94 -13.79 2.19
CA PHE A 124 -10.76 -13.34 1.45
C PHE A 124 -11.09 -12.89 0.01
N LEU A 125 -12.37 -13.01 -0.42
CA LEU A 125 -12.75 -12.79 -1.83
C LEU A 125 -12.63 -11.34 -2.28
N ASP A 126 -12.95 -10.39 -1.40
CA ASP A 126 -12.96 -8.96 -1.73
C ASP A 126 -11.58 -8.31 -1.59
N TYR A 127 -10.61 -9.03 -1.00
CA TYR A 127 -9.26 -8.53 -0.82
C TYR A 127 -8.45 -8.59 -2.12
N ARG A 128 -7.67 -7.52 -2.33
CA ARG A 128 -6.79 -7.32 -3.48
C ARG A 128 -5.38 -7.09 -3.00
N HIS A 129 -4.41 -7.51 -3.79
CA HIS A 129 -2.99 -7.38 -3.45
C HIS A 129 -2.36 -6.29 -4.32
N PHE A 130 -1.73 -5.31 -3.68
CA PHE A 130 -1.09 -4.17 -4.33
C PHE A 130 0.40 -4.12 -3.99
N ILE A 131 1.20 -3.63 -4.93
CA ILE A 131 2.63 -3.40 -4.76
C ILE A 131 3.00 -2.02 -5.32
N VAL A 132 3.84 -1.29 -4.59
CA VAL A 132 4.41 0.01 -4.98
C VAL A 132 5.92 -0.07 -4.75
N ALA A 133 6.71 0.02 -5.81
CA ALA A 133 8.17 0.00 -5.73
C ALA A 133 8.72 1.43 -5.71
N PHE A 134 9.50 1.77 -4.67
CA PHE A 134 10.20 3.05 -4.53
C PHE A 134 11.71 2.88 -4.83
N HIS A 135 12.50 3.94 -4.63
CA HIS A 135 13.96 3.91 -4.74
C HIS A 135 14.57 2.88 -3.79
N ASP A 136 14.43 3.08 -2.47
CA ASP A 136 15.13 2.27 -1.46
C ASP A 136 14.32 1.08 -0.92
N SER A 137 13.03 1.01 -1.26
CA SER A 137 12.11 0.05 -0.66
C SER A 137 10.93 -0.26 -1.55
N THR A 138 10.28 -1.38 -1.28
CA THR A 138 9.04 -1.83 -1.90
C THR A 138 7.99 -2.01 -0.82
N LEU A 139 6.78 -1.55 -1.10
CA LEU A 139 5.59 -1.75 -0.28
C LEU A 139 4.67 -2.75 -0.97
N GLU A 140 4.37 -3.87 -0.32
CA GLU A 140 3.28 -4.78 -0.70
C GLU A 140 2.18 -4.71 0.36
N PHE A 141 0.90 -4.65 -0.02
CA PHE A 141 -0.20 -4.69 0.93
C PHE A 141 -1.47 -5.32 0.35
N ILE A 142 -2.29 -5.87 1.23
CA ILE A 142 -3.56 -6.50 0.90
C ILE A 142 -4.69 -5.69 1.54
N ALA A 143 -5.64 -5.23 0.73
CA ALA A 143 -6.80 -4.46 1.15
C ALA A 143 -7.95 -4.65 0.16
N GLU A 144 -9.18 -4.35 0.56
CA GLU A 144 -10.33 -4.37 -0.38
C GLU A 144 -10.19 -3.25 -1.42
N SER A 145 -9.73 -2.08 -0.97
CA SER A 145 -9.42 -0.93 -1.81
C SER A 145 -8.47 0.02 -1.08
N PHE A 146 -7.97 1.02 -1.80
CA PHE A 146 -7.25 2.14 -1.20
C PHE A 146 -7.60 3.43 -1.94
N SER A 147 -7.29 4.57 -1.32
CA SER A 147 -7.44 5.90 -1.92
C SER A 147 -6.10 6.63 -1.95
N THR A 148 -5.94 7.54 -2.90
CA THR A 148 -4.78 8.43 -3.01
C THR A 148 -5.20 9.89 -2.83
N SER A 149 -4.32 10.69 -2.24
CA SER A 149 -4.48 12.15 -2.17
C SER A 149 -3.12 12.84 -2.27
N LEU A 150 -3.11 14.09 -2.73
CA LEU A 150 -1.91 14.92 -2.82
C LEU A 150 -2.03 16.09 -1.84
N HIS A 151 -0.94 16.34 -1.14
CA HIS A 151 -0.81 17.38 -0.12
C HIS A 151 0.47 18.18 -0.35
N ASN A 152 0.54 19.37 0.23
CA ASN A 152 1.78 20.15 0.25
C ASN A 152 2.30 20.21 1.69
N GLY A 153 3.56 19.87 1.92
CA GLY A 153 4.14 19.93 3.25
C GLY A 153 5.39 19.08 3.39
N ALA A 154 5.71 18.75 4.64
CA ALA A 154 6.73 17.76 4.96
C ALA A 154 6.08 16.37 5.09
N VAL A 155 6.71 15.33 4.54
CA VAL A 155 6.13 13.98 4.48
C VAL A 155 5.74 13.44 5.86
N LEU A 156 6.57 13.66 6.89
CA LEU A 156 6.25 13.22 8.26
C LEU A 156 5.04 13.97 8.83
N THR A 157 4.97 15.28 8.63
CA THR A 157 3.86 16.11 9.12
C THR A 157 2.55 15.71 8.44
N VAL A 158 2.56 15.58 7.11
CA VAL A 158 1.39 15.15 6.33
C VAL A 158 0.91 13.76 6.76
N LEU A 159 1.82 12.82 7.02
CA LEU A 159 1.46 11.49 7.55
C LEU A 159 0.76 11.62 8.91
N MET A 160 1.36 12.32 9.87
CA MET A 160 0.82 12.46 11.22
C MET A 160 -0.54 13.19 11.23
N GLU A 161 -0.69 14.22 10.39
CA GLU A 161 -1.97 14.89 10.19
C GLU A 161 -3.00 13.91 9.63
N THR A 162 -2.68 13.15 8.59
CA THR A 162 -3.61 12.16 8.02
C THR A 162 -4.04 11.12 9.04
N VAL A 163 -3.10 10.61 9.86
CA VAL A 163 -3.39 9.66 10.94
C VAL A 163 -4.32 10.27 11.99
N GLY A 164 -4.09 11.54 12.35
CA GLY A 164 -4.88 12.29 13.32
C GLY A 164 -6.27 12.69 12.84
N HIS A 165 -6.49 12.81 11.53
CA HIS A 165 -7.81 12.97 10.92
C HIS A 165 -8.58 11.65 10.99
N SER A 166 -9.10 11.35 12.17
CA SER A 166 -10.08 10.30 12.35
C SER A 166 -11.30 10.64 11.50
N ARG A 167 -11.52 9.92 10.39
CA ARG A 167 -12.91 9.73 9.95
C ARG A 167 -13.62 9.13 11.17
N PRO A 168 -14.78 9.65 11.61
CA PRO A 168 -15.51 9.00 12.67
C PRO A 168 -15.65 7.55 12.23
N ALA A 169 -15.06 6.64 13.00
CA ALA A 169 -15.22 5.23 12.75
C ALA A 169 -16.72 5.01 12.79
N GLN A 170 -17.35 4.92 11.62
CA GLN A 170 -18.55 4.14 11.50
C GLN A 170 -18.08 2.73 11.80
N HIS A 171 -17.99 2.41 13.09
CA HIS A 171 -18.21 1.09 13.61
C HIS A 171 -19.67 0.74 13.27
N VAL A 172 -19.95 0.60 11.97
CA VAL A 172 -20.82 -0.45 11.53
C VAL A 172 -20.02 -1.69 11.90
N ARG A 173 -20.35 -2.27 13.07
CA ARG A 173 -20.09 -3.69 13.29
C ARG A 173 -20.43 -4.34 11.95
N PRO A 174 -19.55 -5.10 11.29
CA PRO A 174 -20.06 -6.02 10.31
C PRO A 174 -20.96 -6.93 11.13
N GLY A 175 -22.28 -6.73 11.01
CA GLY A 175 -23.31 -7.68 11.42
C GLY A 175 -23.20 -8.93 10.54
N HIS A 176 -21.99 -9.49 10.44
CA HIS A 176 -21.61 -10.54 9.52
C HIS A 176 -20.47 -11.43 10.03
N PHE A 177 -19.67 -11.03 11.03
CA PHE A 177 -18.71 -11.99 11.62
C PHE A 177 -19.40 -12.99 12.58
N LEU A 178 -20.41 -12.53 13.34
CA LEU A 178 -21.20 -13.41 14.23
C LEU A 178 -22.64 -13.66 13.75
N ASP A 179 -23.23 -12.78 12.94
CA ASP A 179 -24.65 -12.91 12.56
C ASP A 179 -24.91 -13.88 11.39
N ARG A 180 -23.88 -14.28 10.62
CA ARG A 180 -24.04 -15.32 9.58
C ARG A 180 -24.00 -16.75 10.13
N LEU A 181 -23.56 -16.94 11.38
CA LEU A 181 -23.63 -18.23 12.06
C LEU A 181 -24.97 -18.47 12.79
N TRP A 182 -25.80 -17.45 13.00
CA TRP A 182 -27.04 -17.54 13.81
C TRP A 182 -28.35 -17.34 13.02
N ARG A 183 -28.32 -17.44 11.68
CA ARG A 183 -29.53 -17.60 10.85
C ARG A 183 -29.51 -18.91 10.09
N ARG A 184 -29.50 -20.03 10.82
CA ARG A 184 -29.93 -21.36 10.35
C ARG A 184 -30.03 -22.29 11.57
N ASN A 185 -31.07 -22.07 12.35
CA ASN A 185 -31.79 -23.11 13.09
C ASN A 185 -33.28 -22.84 12.86
#